data_AF-A0A0M2PVC4-F1
#
_entry.id   AF-A0A0M2PVC4-F1
#
_cell.length_a   1.000
_cell.length_b   1.000
_cell.length_c   1.000
_cell.angle_alpha   90.00
_cell.angle_beta   90.00
_cell.angle_gamma   90.00
#
_symmetry.space_group_name_H-M   'P 1'
#
loop_
_entity.id
_entity.type
_entity.pdbx_description
1 polymer ?
#
loop_
_entity_poly.entity_id
_entity_poly.type
_entity_poly.pdbx_seq_one_letter_code
_entity_poly.pdbx_strand_id
1 'polypeptide(L)'
;MNNLTYSYLLTPLHTGASSQAGNLMGIAREAHTELPYLPSSSIRGKIRSTLEAMVPKEAGTFFGERIKDGQQPTEGEVWFADATLLLFPIASYSHQFVWITCPLWLSRWNRWLQNQDLQQLIIEWRSLLNKTSEENGKKAIVSVSGNDEIYLQGALLKQSDVEAIPQNSACWSALDKLPDSSGILDLKNKLLVLSDDDCAGLVELGLQREVRVALKQEEKIVDGGSFRSEEAIPSETVLFFPWGLKPAKDAEKTENVRQFLTQILNDRLQFGGLEGLGRGWTANTTVKLISTQEGDNNA
;
A
#
# COMPACT_ATOMS: atom_id res chain seq x y z
N MET A 1 17.67 -0.47 13.31
CA MET A 1 17.05 0.71 12.67
C MET A 1 15.87 0.25 11.84
N ASN A 2 14.76 0.96 11.93
CA ASN A 2 13.53 0.64 11.21
C ASN A 2 13.36 1.62 10.04
N ASN A 3 12.83 1.11 8.94
CA ASN A 3 12.58 1.84 7.71
C ASN A 3 11.11 1.69 7.33
N LEU A 4 10.64 2.62 6.52
CA LEU A 4 9.32 2.58 5.93
C LEU A 4 9.46 2.67 4.43
N THR A 5 8.92 1.69 3.71
CA THR A 5 8.88 1.70 2.25
C THR A 5 7.47 2.00 1.78
N TYR A 6 7.35 2.98 0.91
CA TYR A 6 6.14 3.27 0.15
C TYR A 6 6.21 2.56 -1.20
N SER A 7 5.13 1.90 -1.59
CA SER A 7 5.00 1.21 -2.86
C SER A 7 3.83 1.79 -3.65
N TYR A 8 4.15 2.55 -4.69
CA TYR A 8 3.20 3.07 -5.66
C TYR A 8 2.96 2.02 -6.74
N LEU A 9 1.73 1.55 -6.93
CA LEU A 9 1.41 0.57 -7.96
C LEU A 9 1.43 1.23 -9.35
N LEU A 10 2.37 0.84 -10.21
CA LEU A 10 2.42 1.26 -11.61
C LEU A 10 1.50 0.41 -12.50
N THR A 11 1.16 -0.78 -12.02
CA THR A 11 0.26 -1.72 -12.68
C THR A 11 -0.60 -2.42 -11.63
N PRO A 12 -1.77 -2.97 -12.00
CA PRO A 12 -2.63 -3.65 -11.04
C PRO A 12 -1.91 -4.81 -10.34
N LEU A 13 -2.09 -4.94 -9.03
CA LEU A 13 -1.41 -5.92 -8.20
C LEU A 13 -2.37 -7.05 -7.81
N HIS A 14 -2.00 -8.27 -8.22
CA HIS A 14 -2.67 -9.48 -7.78
C HIS A 14 -1.83 -10.16 -6.69
N THR A 15 -2.22 -10.02 -5.42
CA THR A 15 -1.42 -10.52 -4.28
C THR A 15 -1.56 -12.02 -4.04
N GLY A 16 -2.49 -12.68 -4.74
CA GLY A 16 -2.84 -14.07 -4.57
C GLY A 16 -3.64 -14.33 -3.28
N ALA A 17 -4.66 -15.17 -3.38
CA ALA A 17 -5.38 -15.73 -2.24
C ALA A 17 -5.81 -17.17 -2.53
N SER A 18 -6.32 -17.86 -1.50
CA SER A 18 -7.04 -19.11 -1.70
C SER A 18 -8.23 -18.86 -2.63
N SER A 19 -8.38 -19.69 -3.67
CA SER A 19 -9.55 -19.65 -4.55
C SER A 19 -10.83 -19.79 -3.72
N GLN A 20 -11.75 -18.85 -3.84
CA GLN A 20 -13.08 -19.00 -3.25
C GLN A 20 -13.96 -19.90 -4.13
N ALA A 21 -15.04 -20.42 -3.56
CA ALA A 21 -16.06 -21.12 -4.34
C ALA A 21 -16.63 -20.16 -5.41
N GLY A 22 -16.67 -20.60 -6.68
CA GLY A 22 -17.27 -19.82 -7.78
C GLY A 22 -16.31 -19.24 -8.84
N ASN A 23 -15.16 -19.87 -9.11
CA ASN A 23 -14.21 -19.49 -10.17
C ASN A 23 -13.62 -18.06 -10.03
N LEU A 24 -13.63 -17.47 -8.82
CA LEU A 24 -12.98 -16.20 -8.53
C LEU A 24 -11.60 -16.43 -7.89
N MET A 25 -10.56 -15.93 -8.55
CA MET A 25 -9.22 -15.81 -8.00
C MET A 25 -9.12 -14.46 -7.28
N GLY A 26 -9.37 -14.49 -5.97
CA GLY A 26 -9.29 -13.31 -5.12
C GLY A 26 -7.87 -12.85 -4.82
N ILE A 27 -7.77 -11.75 -4.07
CA ILE A 27 -6.53 -11.18 -3.53
C ILE A 27 -6.47 -11.37 -2.01
N ALA A 28 -5.27 -11.25 -1.43
CA ALA A 28 -5.09 -11.35 0.01
C ALA A 28 -5.83 -10.22 0.74
N ARG A 29 -6.58 -10.59 1.79
CA ARG A 29 -7.37 -9.66 2.62
C ARG A 29 -7.03 -9.81 4.10
N GLU A 30 -7.06 -8.69 4.82
CA GLU A 30 -6.91 -8.67 6.27
C GLU A 30 -8.12 -9.33 6.94
N ALA A 31 -7.89 -10.30 7.84
CA ALA A 31 -8.97 -11.08 8.43
C ALA A 31 -9.99 -10.27 9.26
N HIS A 32 -9.61 -9.09 9.76
CA HIS A 32 -10.44 -8.27 10.64
C HIS A 32 -11.08 -7.06 9.95
N THR A 33 -10.62 -6.67 8.75
CA THR A 33 -11.18 -5.53 8.00
C THR A 33 -11.62 -5.89 6.58
N GLU A 34 -11.24 -7.05 6.07
CA GLU A 34 -11.41 -7.47 4.68
C GLU A 34 -10.72 -6.55 3.65
N LEU A 35 -9.91 -5.58 4.10
CA LEU A 35 -9.14 -4.72 3.23
C LEU A 35 -8.05 -5.51 2.50
N PRO A 36 -7.84 -5.24 1.20
CA PRO A 36 -6.78 -5.87 0.45
C PRO A 36 -5.41 -5.38 0.91
N TYR A 37 -4.44 -6.27 0.94
CA TYR A 37 -3.07 -5.96 1.37
C TYR A 37 -2.06 -6.81 0.60
N LEU A 38 -0.79 -6.45 0.69
CA LEU A 38 0.32 -7.27 0.19
C LEU A 38 1.01 -7.98 1.36
N PRO A 39 0.94 -9.33 1.43
CA PRO A 39 1.54 -10.08 2.53
C PRO A 39 3.06 -9.92 2.62
N SER A 40 3.56 -9.79 3.84
CA SER A 40 4.99 -9.75 4.19
C SER A 40 5.76 -10.97 3.68
N SER A 41 5.12 -12.13 3.64
CA SER A 41 5.69 -13.36 3.05
C SER A 41 5.94 -13.19 1.54
N SER A 42 5.02 -12.58 0.80
CA SER A 42 5.17 -12.27 -0.63
C SER A 42 6.25 -11.20 -0.85
N ILE A 43 6.28 -10.16 -0.02
CA ILE A 43 7.32 -9.10 -0.04
C ILE A 43 8.70 -9.74 0.16
N ARG A 44 8.86 -10.48 1.27
CA ARG A 44 10.10 -11.17 1.60
C ARG A 44 10.51 -12.16 0.51
N GLY A 45 9.56 -12.93 -0.03
CA GLY A 45 9.82 -13.90 -1.09
C GLY A 45 10.40 -13.26 -2.35
N LYS A 46 9.78 -12.16 -2.83
CA LYS A 46 10.27 -11.45 -4.01
C LYS A 46 11.62 -10.80 -3.78
N ILE A 47 11.78 -10.08 -2.68
CA ILE A 47 13.03 -9.39 -2.33
C ILE A 47 14.16 -10.41 -2.19
N ARG A 48 13.92 -11.52 -1.47
CA ARG A 48 14.88 -12.61 -1.32
C ARG A 48 15.29 -13.19 -2.67
N SER A 49 14.33 -13.53 -3.54
CA SER A 49 14.61 -14.07 -4.88
C SER A 49 15.48 -13.11 -5.72
N THR A 50 15.16 -11.82 -5.67
CA THR A 50 15.90 -10.77 -6.40
C THR A 50 17.33 -10.66 -5.89
N LEU A 51 17.53 -10.63 -4.56
CA LEU A 51 18.86 -10.52 -3.96
C LEU A 51 19.66 -11.82 -4.06
N GLU A 52 19.01 -13.00 -4.03
CA GLU A 52 19.68 -14.29 -4.29
C GLU A 52 20.27 -14.33 -5.71
N ALA A 53 19.63 -13.67 -6.69
CA ALA A 53 20.18 -13.55 -8.05
C ALA A 53 21.38 -12.60 -8.15
N MET A 54 21.44 -11.56 -7.30
CA MET A 54 22.51 -10.55 -7.31
C MET A 54 23.72 -10.95 -6.43
N VAL A 55 23.45 -11.46 -5.22
CA VAL A 55 24.43 -11.75 -4.16
C VAL A 55 24.09 -13.08 -3.45
N PRO A 56 24.14 -14.23 -4.16
CA PRO A 56 23.61 -15.51 -3.70
C PRO A 56 24.17 -15.99 -2.35
N LYS A 57 25.47 -15.78 -2.11
CA LYS A 57 26.14 -16.23 -0.87
C LYS A 57 25.67 -15.46 0.36
N GLU A 58 25.51 -14.15 0.24
CA GLU A 58 25.12 -13.28 1.36
C GLU A 58 23.62 -13.33 1.63
N ALA A 59 22.81 -13.46 0.57
CA ALA A 59 21.36 -13.51 0.67
C ALA A 59 20.87 -14.68 1.54
N GLY A 60 21.51 -15.85 1.48
CA GLY A 60 21.18 -17.00 2.33
C GLY A 60 21.31 -16.67 3.83
N THR A 61 22.47 -16.12 4.22
CA THR A 61 22.72 -15.70 5.61
C THR A 61 21.77 -14.57 6.03
N PHE A 62 21.59 -13.57 5.18
CA PHE A 62 20.80 -12.37 5.48
C PHE A 62 19.30 -12.67 5.65
N PHE A 63 18.72 -13.54 4.81
CA PHE A 63 17.31 -13.93 4.92
C PHE A 63 17.08 -15.16 5.79
N GLY A 64 18.12 -15.86 6.24
CA GLY A 64 18.03 -17.16 6.88
C GLY A 64 18.07 -18.30 5.86
N GLU A 65 18.88 -19.32 6.16
CA GLU A 65 19.10 -20.46 5.28
C GLU A 65 17.84 -21.30 5.16
N ARG A 66 17.59 -21.81 3.94
CA ARG A 66 16.47 -22.73 3.70
C ARG A 66 16.78 -24.08 4.34
N ILE A 67 15.74 -24.86 4.59
CA ILE A 67 15.90 -26.27 4.97
C ILE A 67 16.73 -26.96 3.90
N LYS A 68 17.88 -27.49 4.32
CA LYS A 68 18.76 -28.31 3.50
C LYS A 68 19.16 -29.53 4.31
N ASP A 69 19.04 -30.71 3.71
CA ASP A 69 19.50 -31.97 4.30
C ASP A 69 18.99 -32.24 5.73
N GLY A 70 17.73 -31.89 6.02
CA GLY A 70 17.08 -32.11 7.32
C GLY A 70 17.46 -31.10 8.42
N GLN A 71 18.24 -30.07 8.11
CA GLN A 71 18.55 -28.99 9.06
C GLN A 71 17.38 -28.02 9.21
N GLN A 72 17.19 -27.51 10.43
CA GLN A 72 16.21 -26.46 10.71
C GLN A 72 16.61 -25.15 10.02
N PRO A 73 15.65 -24.36 9.53
CA PRO A 73 15.93 -23.07 8.94
C PRO A 73 16.54 -22.13 9.98
N THR A 74 17.48 -21.30 9.57
CA THR A 74 18.06 -20.28 10.45
C THR A 74 17.26 -18.99 10.41
N GLU A 75 17.33 -18.22 11.48
CA GLU A 75 16.74 -16.89 11.53
C GLU A 75 17.60 -15.90 10.73
N GLY A 76 16.96 -15.08 9.89
CA GLY A 76 17.61 -14.03 9.12
C GLY A 76 17.76 -12.70 9.88
N GLU A 77 18.55 -11.80 9.31
CA GLU A 77 18.90 -10.49 9.85
C GLU A 77 17.87 -9.40 9.50
N VAL A 78 16.86 -9.71 8.68
CA VAL A 78 15.86 -8.76 8.19
C VAL A 78 14.44 -9.21 8.50
N TRP A 79 13.56 -8.26 8.79
CA TRP A 79 12.13 -8.48 8.90
C TRP A 79 11.37 -7.47 8.04
N PHE A 80 10.22 -7.89 7.53
CA PHE A 80 9.25 -7.07 6.77
C PHE A 80 7.89 -7.29 7.41
N ALA A 81 7.10 -6.23 7.57
CA ALA A 81 5.68 -6.38 7.87
C ALA A 81 4.85 -6.31 6.58
N ASP A 82 3.56 -6.57 6.73
CA ASP A 82 2.60 -6.52 5.62
C ASP A 82 2.50 -5.11 5.05
N ALA A 83 2.32 -4.99 3.72
CA ALA A 83 2.05 -3.70 3.11
C ALA A 83 0.55 -3.40 3.12
N THR A 84 0.17 -2.32 3.80
CA THR A 84 -1.22 -1.90 3.98
C THR A 84 -1.52 -0.65 3.18
N LEU A 85 -2.80 -0.43 2.87
CA LEU A 85 -3.26 0.75 2.12
C LEU A 85 -2.91 2.07 2.81
N LEU A 86 -2.52 3.06 2.00
CA LEU A 86 -2.40 4.46 2.41
C LEU A 86 -3.26 5.38 1.55
N LEU A 87 -3.22 5.17 0.23
CA LEU A 87 -4.04 5.88 -0.74
C LEU A 87 -4.63 4.89 -1.74
N PHE A 88 -5.91 5.02 -2.05
CA PHE A 88 -6.59 4.20 -3.03
C PHE A 88 -7.28 5.07 -4.09
N PRO A 89 -7.10 4.80 -5.40
CA PRO A 89 -7.71 5.61 -6.44
C PRO A 89 -9.16 5.20 -6.68
N ILE A 90 -10.05 6.19 -6.77
CA ILE A 90 -11.47 6.00 -7.08
C ILE A 90 -11.89 6.95 -8.19
N ALA A 91 -12.63 6.43 -9.18
CA ALA A 91 -13.18 7.21 -10.27
C ALA A 91 -14.08 8.35 -9.74
N SER A 92 -13.89 9.55 -10.29
CA SER A 92 -14.70 10.72 -10.00
C SER A 92 -15.13 11.38 -11.29
N TYR A 93 -16.43 11.59 -11.47
CA TYR A 93 -16.93 12.26 -12.68
C TYR A 93 -16.49 13.72 -12.78
N SER A 94 -16.30 14.39 -11.63
CA SER A 94 -15.88 15.79 -11.56
C SER A 94 -14.37 16.00 -11.69
N HIS A 95 -13.55 15.01 -11.33
CA HIS A 95 -12.09 15.17 -11.20
C HIS A 95 -11.28 14.07 -11.89
N GLN A 96 -11.90 13.31 -12.80
CA GLN A 96 -11.40 12.08 -13.45
C GLN A 96 -11.24 10.92 -12.44
N PHE A 97 -10.40 11.11 -11.43
CA PHE A 97 -10.28 10.23 -10.27
C PHE A 97 -9.69 11.00 -9.09
N VAL A 98 -9.92 10.46 -7.90
CA VAL A 98 -9.44 11.01 -6.64
C VAL A 98 -8.79 9.92 -5.79
N TRP A 99 -7.97 10.32 -4.82
CA TRP A 99 -7.25 9.45 -3.91
C TRP A 99 -8.03 9.48 -2.61
N ILE A 100 -8.57 8.34 -2.23
CA ILE A 100 -9.23 8.20 -0.93
C ILE A 100 -8.22 7.71 0.11
N THR A 101 -8.42 8.17 1.35
CA THR A 101 -7.82 7.62 2.56
C THR A 101 -8.80 7.75 3.73
N CYS A 102 -8.48 7.16 4.87
CA CYS A 102 -9.33 7.28 6.07
C CYS A 102 -8.50 7.39 7.35
N PRO A 103 -9.13 7.81 8.47
CA PRO A 103 -8.48 7.84 9.77
C PRO A 103 -7.81 6.52 10.17
N LEU A 104 -8.34 5.35 9.80
CA LEU A 104 -7.70 4.05 10.08
C LEU A 104 -6.34 3.92 9.38
N TRP A 105 -6.27 4.19 8.08
CA TRP A 105 -5.04 4.04 7.30
C TRP A 105 -3.99 5.06 7.74
N LEU A 106 -4.40 6.31 7.93
CA LEU A 106 -3.54 7.38 8.43
C LEU A 106 -3.03 7.08 9.84
N SER A 107 -3.87 6.52 10.73
CA SER A 107 -3.43 6.10 12.07
C SER A 107 -2.40 4.99 11.99
N ARG A 108 -2.60 3.97 11.14
CA ARG A 108 -1.63 2.87 10.95
C ARG A 108 -0.29 3.38 10.43
N TRP A 109 -0.34 4.33 9.50
CA TRP A 109 0.86 4.98 8.98
C TRP A 109 1.55 5.83 10.05
N ASN A 110 0.80 6.65 10.79
CA ASN A 110 1.36 7.52 11.82
C ASN A 110 1.92 6.77 13.04
N ARG A 111 1.49 5.52 13.30
CA ARG A 111 2.15 4.65 14.29
C ARG A 111 3.64 4.46 14.02
N TRP A 112 4.04 4.49 12.74
CA TRP A 112 5.44 4.39 12.33
C TRP A 112 6.13 5.75 12.30
N LEU A 113 5.43 6.80 11.86
CA LEU A 113 6.01 8.15 11.78
C LEU A 113 6.16 8.84 13.14
N GLN A 114 5.28 8.52 14.10
CA GLN A 114 5.20 9.15 15.42
C GLN A 114 5.08 10.69 15.37
N ASN A 115 4.38 11.22 14.37
CA ASN A 115 4.19 12.66 14.21
C ASN A 115 2.98 13.12 15.06
N GLN A 116 3.23 14.01 16.02
CA GLN A 116 2.19 14.51 16.95
C GLN A 116 1.16 15.40 16.27
N ASP A 117 1.59 16.28 15.36
CA ASP A 117 0.67 17.18 14.64
C ASP A 117 -0.28 16.38 13.73
N LEU A 118 0.27 15.37 13.04
CA LEU A 118 -0.52 14.44 12.24
C LEU A 118 -1.46 13.60 13.13
N GLN A 119 -1.02 13.19 14.32
CA GLN A 119 -1.87 12.46 15.27
C GLN A 119 -3.10 13.28 15.68
N GLN A 120 -2.89 14.56 16.01
CA GLN A 120 -3.95 15.47 16.41
C GLN A 120 -4.93 15.70 15.26
N LEU A 121 -4.42 15.93 14.05
CA LEU A 121 -5.23 16.10 12.84
C LEU A 121 -6.10 14.87 12.54
N ILE A 122 -5.55 13.65 12.68
CA ILE A 122 -6.30 12.41 12.47
C ILE A 122 -7.46 12.27 13.48
N ILE A 123 -7.26 12.68 14.73
CA ILE A 123 -8.30 12.65 15.76
C ILE A 123 -9.44 13.62 15.41
N GLU A 124 -9.10 14.83 14.97
CA GLU A 124 -10.06 15.84 14.53
C GLU A 124 -10.88 15.37 13.32
N TRP A 125 -10.19 14.83 12.32
CA TRP A 125 -10.83 14.26 11.13
C TRP A 125 -11.78 13.11 11.46
N ARG A 126 -11.35 12.18 12.31
CA ARG A 126 -12.21 11.08 12.79
C ARG A 126 -13.44 11.61 13.52
N SER A 127 -13.30 12.67 14.33
CA SER A 127 -14.44 13.27 15.02
C SER A 127 -15.44 13.91 14.06
N LEU A 128 -14.98 14.63 13.04
CA LEU A 128 -15.85 15.25 12.04
C LEU A 128 -16.60 14.22 11.19
N LEU A 129 -15.91 13.13 10.81
CA LEU A 129 -16.46 12.08 9.95
C LEU A 129 -17.46 11.15 10.65
N ASN A 130 -17.38 11.02 11.97
CA ASN A 130 -18.26 10.14 12.75
C ASN A 130 -19.49 10.86 13.34
N LYS A 131 -19.57 12.19 13.22
CA LYS A 131 -20.73 12.99 13.67
C LYS A 131 -21.85 12.94 12.64
N THR A 132 -23.08 13.08 13.11
CA THR A 132 -24.23 13.26 12.22
C THR A 132 -24.24 14.67 11.60
N SER A 133 -24.97 14.86 10.50
CA SER A 133 -25.11 16.20 9.90
C SER A 133 -25.75 17.22 10.85
N GLU A 134 -26.61 16.79 11.78
CA GLU A 134 -27.21 17.63 12.82
C GLU A 134 -26.18 18.12 13.86
N GLU A 135 -25.07 17.39 14.02
CA GLU A 135 -23.95 17.70 14.92
C GLU A 135 -22.79 18.42 14.19
N ASN A 136 -23.07 19.01 13.02
CA ASN A 136 -22.07 19.57 12.09
C ASN A 136 -21.04 18.53 11.61
N GLY A 137 -21.44 17.26 11.50
CA GLY A 137 -20.64 16.21 10.89
C GLY A 137 -20.44 16.39 9.39
N LYS A 138 -19.38 15.76 8.87
CA LYS A 138 -18.95 15.86 7.48
C LYS A 138 -18.84 14.46 6.89
N LYS A 139 -19.19 14.30 5.61
CA LYS A 139 -19.03 13.04 4.88
C LYS A 139 -17.61 12.86 4.33
N ALA A 140 -16.91 13.96 4.07
CA ALA A 140 -15.55 13.92 3.56
C ALA A 140 -14.74 15.15 3.99
N ILE A 141 -13.42 15.01 4.00
CA ILE A 141 -12.47 16.09 4.17
C ILE A 141 -11.61 16.14 2.91
N VAL A 142 -11.57 17.28 2.23
CA VAL A 142 -11.17 17.32 0.82
C VAL A 142 -10.11 18.38 0.58
N SER A 143 -9.13 18.06 -0.26
CA SER A 143 -8.20 19.06 -0.81
C SER A 143 -8.63 19.58 -2.18
N VAL A 144 -9.65 18.96 -2.77
CA VAL A 144 -10.16 19.27 -4.10
C VAL A 144 -10.65 20.70 -4.16
N SER A 145 -10.10 21.46 -5.11
CA SER A 145 -10.44 22.86 -5.34
C SER A 145 -11.28 23.00 -6.62
N GLY A 146 -12.28 23.88 -6.59
CA GLY A 146 -12.88 24.41 -7.83
C GLY A 146 -14.23 23.86 -8.29
N ASN A 147 -14.89 22.96 -7.56
CA ASN A 147 -16.27 22.54 -7.87
C ASN A 147 -17.14 22.50 -6.60
N ASP A 148 -18.38 22.99 -6.67
CA ASP A 148 -19.35 22.96 -5.56
C ASP A 148 -19.79 21.52 -5.21
N GLU A 149 -19.53 20.58 -6.12
CA GLU A 149 -19.99 19.19 -6.05
C GLU A 149 -18.88 18.21 -6.47
N ILE A 150 -18.68 17.18 -5.65
CA ILE A 150 -17.77 16.06 -5.94
C ILE A 150 -18.61 14.81 -6.20
N TYR A 151 -18.48 14.27 -7.41
CA TYR A 151 -19.10 13.01 -7.77
C TYR A 151 -18.11 11.87 -7.58
N LEU A 152 -18.38 10.97 -6.64
CA LEU A 152 -17.54 9.85 -6.31
C LEU A 152 -18.28 8.55 -6.62
N GLN A 153 -17.93 7.96 -7.76
CA GLN A 153 -18.77 6.97 -8.43
C GLN A 153 -20.25 7.43 -8.49
N GLY A 154 -21.17 6.74 -7.80
CA GLY A 154 -22.60 7.09 -7.75
C GLY A 154 -22.99 8.07 -6.64
N ALA A 155 -22.07 8.46 -5.76
CA ALA A 155 -22.34 9.38 -4.66
C ALA A 155 -22.05 10.84 -5.04
N LEU A 156 -22.87 11.76 -4.53
CA LEU A 156 -22.71 13.21 -4.67
C LEU A 156 -22.37 13.80 -3.30
N LEU A 157 -21.21 14.45 -3.20
CA LEU A 157 -20.80 15.24 -2.04
C LEU A 157 -20.96 16.72 -2.37
N LYS A 158 -21.82 17.42 -1.63
CA LYS A 158 -22.03 18.86 -1.76
C LYS A 158 -21.10 19.63 -0.84
N GLN A 159 -20.98 20.94 -1.05
CA GLN A 159 -20.19 21.80 -0.17
C GLN A 159 -20.56 21.70 1.33
N SER A 160 -21.84 21.50 1.66
CA SER A 160 -22.27 21.29 3.05
C SER A 160 -21.75 19.99 3.66
N ASP A 161 -21.54 18.96 2.83
CA ASP A 161 -21.10 17.63 3.24
C ASP A 161 -19.59 17.55 3.50
N VAL A 162 -18.81 18.55 3.07
CA VAL A 162 -17.34 18.47 3.08
C VAL A 162 -16.69 19.50 3.99
N GLU A 163 -15.48 19.19 4.44
CA GLU A 163 -14.56 20.11 5.11
C GLU A 163 -13.29 20.26 4.27
N ALA A 164 -12.76 21.47 4.13
CA ALA A 164 -11.55 21.69 3.34
C ALA A 164 -10.30 21.33 4.15
N ILE A 165 -9.30 20.72 3.51
CA ILE A 165 -7.96 20.56 4.09
C ILE A 165 -7.17 21.86 3.87
N PRO A 166 -6.75 22.58 4.93
CA PRO A 166 -5.97 23.80 4.76
C PRO A 166 -4.63 23.53 4.06
N GLN A 167 -4.15 24.46 3.23
CA GLN A 167 -2.88 24.32 2.49
C GLN A 167 -1.65 24.23 3.40
N ASN A 168 -1.75 24.73 4.63
CA ASN A 168 -0.73 24.66 5.68
C ASN A 168 -0.94 23.48 6.66
N SER A 169 -1.84 22.54 6.35
CA SER A 169 -2.09 21.37 7.19
C SER A 169 -0.83 20.52 7.37
N ALA A 170 -0.65 19.97 8.57
CA ALA A 170 0.51 19.15 8.93
C ALA A 170 0.65 17.89 8.06
N CYS A 171 -0.46 17.37 7.52
CA CYS A 171 -0.46 16.17 6.67
C CYS A 171 0.42 16.33 5.41
N TRP A 172 0.51 17.54 4.85
CA TRP A 172 1.23 17.76 3.59
C TRP A 172 2.72 17.45 3.73
N SER A 173 3.34 17.87 4.84
CA SER A 173 4.75 17.56 5.11
C SER A 173 5.06 16.05 5.19
N ALA A 174 4.08 15.25 5.61
CA ALA A 174 4.21 13.80 5.67
C ALA A 174 3.95 13.17 4.30
N LEU A 175 2.95 13.65 3.57
CA LEU A 175 2.55 13.15 2.24
C LEU A 175 3.55 13.49 1.14
N ASP A 176 4.30 14.59 1.28
CA ASP A 176 5.37 14.98 0.33
C ASP A 176 6.52 13.95 0.25
N LYS A 177 6.59 13.00 1.20
CA LYS A 177 7.57 11.90 1.20
C LYS A 177 7.16 10.71 0.32
N LEU A 178 5.93 10.70 -0.20
CA LEU A 178 5.45 9.63 -1.05
C LEU A 178 6.13 9.68 -2.43
N PRO A 179 6.34 8.54 -3.09
CA PRO A 179 6.91 8.49 -4.43
C PRO A 179 5.95 9.14 -5.44
N ASP A 180 6.31 10.33 -5.94
CA ASP A 180 5.55 11.07 -6.96
C ASP A 180 6.45 11.63 -8.07
N SER A 181 7.33 10.80 -8.62
CA SER A 181 8.29 11.25 -9.65
C SER A 181 7.64 11.86 -10.91
N SER A 182 6.36 11.60 -11.13
CA SER A 182 5.58 12.05 -12.29
C SER A 182 4.59 13.18 -11.99
N GLY A 183 4.42 13.58 -10.72
CA GLY A 183 3.43 14.58 -10.31
C GLY A 183 1.97 14.10 -10.43
N ILE A 184 1.75 12.78 -10.51
CA ILE A 184 0.41 12.20 -10.72
C ILE A 184 -0.39 12.21 -9.42
N LEU A 185 0.26 12.08 -8.26
CA LEU A 185 -0.46 12.03 -6.98
C LEU A 185 -1.29 13.29 -6.75
N ASP A 186 -0.74 14.47 -7.03
CA ASP A 186 -1.44 15.77 -6.97
C ASP A 186 -2.37 15.91 -5.74
N LEU A 187 -1.90 15.45 -4.57
CA LEU A 187 -2.78 15.24 -3.39
C LEU A 187 -3.36 16.53 -2.84
N LYS A 188 -2.74 17.68 -3.14
CA LYS A 188 -3.27 19.00 -2.78
C LYS A 188 -4.52 19.39 -3.56
N ASN A 189 -4.83 18.67 -4.64
CA ASN A 189 -6.03 18.91 -5.46
C ASN A 189 -6.92 17.67 -5.62
N LYS A 190 -6.48 16.47 -5.17
CA LYS A 190 -7.19 15.21 -5.45
C LYS A 190 -7.35 14.27 -4.24
N LEU A 191 -7.08 14.72 -3.02
CA LEU A 191 -7.21 13.91 -1.80
C LEU A 191 -8.59 14.06 -1.17
N LEU A 192 -9.22 12.93 -0.87
CA LEU A 192 -10.42 12.81 -0.04
C LEU A 192 -10.12 11.93 1.18
N VAL A 193 -10.39 12.44 2.37
CA VAL A 193 -10.41 11.66 3.61
C VAL A 193 -11.87 11.34 3.92
N LEU A 194 -12.20 10.06 4.01
CA LEU A 194 -13.55 9.56 4.27
C LEU A 194 -13.61 8.79 5.58
N SER A 195 -14.81 8.43 6.03
CA SER A 195 -14.99 7.52 7.16
C SER A 195 -14.32 6.16 6.89
N ASP A 196 -14.00 5.43 7.97
CA ASP A 196 -13.36 4.11 7.84
C ASP A 196 -14.25 3.13 7.03
N ASP A 197 -15.58 3.20 7.23
CA ASP A 197 -16.56 2.34 6.55
C ASP A 197 -16.76 2.74 5.08
N ASP A 198 -16.84 4.03 4.77
CA ASP A 198 -16.96 4.49 3.38
C ASP A 198 -15.72 4.11 2.58
N CYS A 199 -14.52 4.25 3.17
CA CYS A 199 -13.30 3.78 2.52
C CYS A 199 -13.33 2.28 2.26
N ALA A 200 -13.76 1.46 3.24
CA ALA A 200 -13.85 0.01 3.04
C ALA A 200 -14.82 -0.35 1.91
N GLY A 201 -16.01 0.27 1.87
CA GLY A 201 -16.99 0.06 0.81
C GLY A 201 -16.47 0.49 -0.56
N LEU A 202 -15.79 1.63 -0.64
CA LEU A 202 -15.24 2.15 -1.90
C LEU A 202 -14.06 1.34 -2.42
N VAL A 203 -13.20 0.84 -1.54
CA VAL A 203 -12.13 -0.08 -1.93
C VAL A 203 -12.72 -1.30 -2.60
N GLU A 204 -13.75 -1.91 -2.02
CA GLU A 204 -14.39 -3.10 -2.58
C GLU A 204 -15.04 -2.85 -3.95
N LEU A 205 -15.64 -1.67 -4.14
CA LEU A 205 -16.17 -1.23 -5.44
C LEU A 205 -15.09 -0.84 -6.45
N GLY A 206 -13.92 -0.43 -5.97
CA GLY A 206 -12.80 0.05 -6.79
C GLY A 206 -11.78 -1.03 -7.16
N LEU A 207 -11.90 -2.25 -6.62
CA LEU A 207 -11.06 -3.37 -7.03
C LEU A 207 -11.26 -3.67 -8.51
N GLN A 208 -10.15 -3.91 -9.20
CA GLN A 208 -10.19 -4.33 -10.59
C GLN A 208 -10.62 -5.79 -10.67
N ARG A 209 -11.67 -6.06 -11.46
CA ARG A 209 -12.20 -7.40 -11.70
C ARG A 209 -12.17 -7.69 -13.19
N GLU A 210 -11.49 -8.76 -13.56
CA GLU A 210 -11.35 -9.17 -14.95
C GLU A 210 -11.79 -10.61 -15.14
N VAL A 211 -12.54 -10.86 -16.22
CA VAL A 211 -12.86 -12.22 -16.65
C VAL A 211 -11.80 -12.69 -17.64
N ARG A 212 -11.26 -13.88 -17.40
CA ARG A 212 -10.33 -14.56 -18.29
C ARG A 212 -10.89 -15.89 -18.76
N VAL A 213 -10.48 -16.27 -19.96
CA VAL A 213 -10.80 -17.52 -20.62
C VAL A 213 -9.54 -18.09 -21.26
N ALA A 214 -9.45 -19.42 -21.31
CA ALA A 214 -8.51 -20.08 -22.20
C ALA A 214 -9.20 -20.32 -23.54
N LEU A 215 -8.48 -20.12 -24.64
CA LEU A 215 -8.94 -20.50 -25.96
C LEU A 215 -8.38 -21.88 -26.31
N LYS A 216 -9.15 -22.67 -27.06
CA LYS A 216 -8.64 -23.91 -27.63
C LYS A 216 -7.47 -23.62 -28.57
N GLN A 217 -6.49 -24.52 -28.61
CA GLN A 217 -5.25 -24.29 -29.36
C GLN A 217 -5.46 -24.13 -30.87
N GLU A 218 -6.41 -24.87 -31.44
CA GLU A 218 -6.65 -24.90 -32.89
C GLU A 218 -7.90 -24.10 -33.33
N GLU A 219 -8.72 -23.65 -32.38
CA GLU A 219 -9.99 -22.96 -32.66
C GLU A 219 -10.04 -21.63 -31.89
N LYS A 220 -10.54 -20.56 -32.51
CA LYS A 220 -10.83 -19.28 -31.80
C LYS A 220 -12.10 -19.37 -30.95
N ILE A 221 -12.22 -20.44 -30.17
CA ILE A 221 -13.37 -20.75 -29.31
C ILE A 221 -12.85 -20.96 -27.89
N VAL A 222 -13.62 -20.51 -26.90
CA VAL A 222 -13.31 -20.72 -25.48
C VAL A 222 -13.25 -22.22 -25.19
N ASP A 223 -12.19 -22.62 -24.49
CA ASP A 223 -12.09 -23.97 -23.94
C ASP A 223 -13.04 -24.12 -22.75
N GLY A 224 -13.88 -25.15 -22.79
CA GLY A 224 -14.99 -25.31 -21.85
C GLY A 224 -14.49 -25.35 -20.40
N GLY A 225 -15.11 -24.56 -19.52
CA GLY A 225 -14.75 -24.52 -18.09
C GLY A 225 -13.53 -23.66 -17.74
N SER A 226 -12.90 -22.99 -18.72
CA SER A 226 -11.74 -22.11 -18.49
C SER A 226 -12.07 -20.70 -17.97
N PHE A 227 -13.36 -20.39 -17.81
CA PHE A 227 -13.82 -19.11 -17.28
C PHE A 227 -13.38 -18.93 -15.84
N ARG A 228 -12.56 -17.91 -15.60
CA ARG A 228 -12.15 -17.48 -14.27
C ARG A 228 -12.22 -15.96 -14.15
N SER A 229 -12.70 -15.48 -13.03
CA SER A 229 -12.63 -14.06 -12.68
C SER A 229 -11.40 -13.83 -11.80
N GLU A 230 -10.73 -12.71 -11.94
CA GLU A 230 -9.53 -12.34 -11.18
C GLU A 230 -9.74 -10.97 -10.56
N GLU A 231 -9.45 -10.85 -9.25
CA GLU A 231 -9.39 -9.55 -8.58
C GLU A 231 -7.96 -8.99 -8.59
N ALA A 232 -7.81 -7.68 -8.62
CA ALA A 232 -6.53 -7.00 -8.43
C ALA A 232 -6.74 -5.66 -7.72
N ILE A 233 -5.76 -5.27 -6.91
CA ILE A 233 -5.63 -3.89 -6.42
C ILE A 233 -5.26 -3.03 -7.64
N PRO A 234 -5.99 -1.95 -7.94
CA PRO A 234 -5.75 -1.16 -9.14
C PRO A 234 -4.37 -0.49 -9.15
N SER A 235 -3.90 -0.08 -10.32
CA SER A 235 -2.75 0.83 -10.42
C SER A 235 -3.06 2.16 -9.73
N GLU A 236 -2.03 2.95 -9.45
CA GLU A 236 -2.06 4.21 -8.70
C GLU A 236 -2.34 4.08 -7.19
N THR A 237 -2.68 2.89 -6.67
CA THR A 237 -2.74 2.64 -5.22
C THR A 237 -1.36 2.82 -4.59
N VAL A 238 -1.33 3.48 -3.43
CA VAL A 238 -0.13 3.58 -2.60
C VAL A 238 -0.30 2.69 -1.37
N LEU A 239 0.60 1.72 -1.25
CA LEU A 239 0.78 0.88 -0.08
C LEU A 239 2.00 1.36 0.70
N PHE A 240 2.10 0.97 1.97
CA PHE A 240 3.33 1.11 2.74
C PHE A 240 3.59 -0.14 3.56
N PHE A 241 4.87 -0.50 3.71
CA PHE A 241 5.30 -1.54 4.65
C PHE A 241 6.54 -1.09 5.45
N PRO A 242 6.55 -1.33 6.76
CA PRO A 242 7.72 -1.16 7.60
C PRO A 242 8.62 -2.39 7.47
N TRP A 243 9.92 -2.16 7.58
CA TRP A 243 10.91 -3.23 7.63
C TRP A 243 12.11 -2.80 8.48
N GLY A 244 12.95 -3.75 8.87
CA GLY A 244 14.10 -3.43 9.68
C GLY A 244 15.13 -4.53 9.74
N LEU A 245 16.27 -4.16 10.31
CA LEU A 245 17.41 -5.03 10.49
C LEU A 245 17.54 -5.40 11.96
N LYS A 246 17.68 -6.70 12.22
CA LYS A 246 18.10 -7.24 13.51
C LYS A 246 19.62 -7.02 13.67
N PRO A 247 20.12 -6.94 14.91
CA PRO A 247 21.56 -6.93 15.14
C PRO A 247 22.23 -8.14 14.48
N ALA A 248 23.15 -7.90 13.55
CA ALA A 248 23.94 -8.95 12.93
C ALA A 248 25.10 -9.34 13.86
N LYS A 249 25.42 -10.64 13.90
CA LYS A 249 26.60 -11.14 14.61
C LYS A 249 27.91 -10.73 13.91
N ASP A 250 27.85 -10.57 12.59
CA ASP A 250 28.98 -10.24 11.73
C ASP A 250 28.46 -9.51 10.47
N ALA A 251 28.37 -8.18 10.56
CA ALA A 251 27.77 -7.36 9.50
C ALA A 251 28.57 -7.36 8.20
N GLU A 252 29.89 -7.63 8.25
CA GLU A 252 30.76 -7.66 7.06
C GLU A 252 30.36 -8.78 6.09
N LYS A 253 29.80 -9.88 6.61
CA LYS A 253 29.32 -11.01 5.78
C LYS A 253 28.06 -10.71 4.99
N THR A 254 27.33 -9.65 5.32
CA THR A 254 26.07 -9.28 4.67
C THR A 254 26.08 -7.84 4.14
N GLU A 255 27.26 -7.25 3.98
CA GLU A 255 27.42 -5.85 3.60
C GLU A 255 26.84 -5.57 2.19
N ASN A 256 27.16 -6.39 1.19
CA ASN A 256 26.68 -6.13 -0.18
C ASN A 256 25.16 -6.33 -0.26
N VAL A 257 24.61 -7.37 0.37
CA VAL A 257 23.16 -7.60 0.37
C VAL A 257 22.38 -6.49 1.08
N ARG A 258 22.95 -5.85 2.11
CA ARG A 258 22.37 -4.66 2.76
C ARG A 258 22.34 -3.44 1.82
N GLN A 259 23.42 -3.23 1.06
CA GLN A 259 23.49 -2.16 0.06
C GLN A 259 22.48 -2.39 -1.08
N PHE A 260 22.46 -3.58 -1.67
CA PHE A 260 21.52 -3.92 -2.74
C PHE A 260 20.06 -3.91 -2.27
N LEU A 261 19.76 -4.35 -1.03
CA LEU A 261 18.42 -4.24 -0.47
C LEU A 261 17.92 -2.79 -0.49
N THR A 262 18.77 -1.86 -0.06
CA THR A 262 18.43 -0.43 -0.04
C THR A 262 18.22 0.09 -1.46
N GLN A 263 19.03 -0.35 -2.42
CA GLN A 263 18.88 0.02 -3.84
C GLN A 263 17.54 -0.48 -4.41
N ILE A 264 17.22 -1.76 -4.30
CA ILE A 264 16.00 -2.33 -4.91
C ILE A 264 14.72 -1.79 -4.27
N LEU A 265 14.77 -1.41 -2.98
CA LEU A 265 13.65 -0.78 -2.26
C LEU A 265 13.50 0.73 -2.53
N ASN A 266 14.39 1.30 -3.33
CA ASN A 266 14.27 2.65 -3.90
C ASN A 266 14.18 2.64 -5.43
N ASP A 267 13.84 1.48 -6.00
CA ASP A 267 13.66 1.28 -7.44
C ASP A 267 12.32 0.57 -7.70
N ARG A 268 12.10 0.20 -8.96
CA ARG A 268 10.93 -0.56 -9.38
C ARG A 268 11.09 -2.03 -9.04
N LEU A 269 10.06 -2.61 -8.43
CA LEU A 269 10.00 -4.04 -8.14
C LEU A 269 8.61 -4.58 -8.49
N GLN A 270 8.56 -5.84 -8.93
CA GLN A 270 7.30 -6.50 -9.27
C GLN A 270 6.91 -7.44 -8.13
N PHE A 271 5.77 -7.21 -7.49
CA PHE A 271 5.24 -8.05 -6.41
C PHE A 271 4.01 -8.84 -6.85
N GLY A 272 3.67 -9.89 -6.08
CA GLY A 272 2.47 -10.68 -6.31
C GLY A 272 2.62 -11.73 -7.42
N GLY A 273 1.48 -12.21 -7.91
CA GLY A 273 1.39 -13.20 -8.98
C GLY A 273 1.09 -12.58 -10.35
N LEU A 274 0.95 -13.43 -11.35
CA LEU A 274 0.61 -13.04 -12.73
C LEU A 274 1.64 -12.09 -13.36
N GLU A 275 2.93 -12.25 -13.00
CA GLU A 275 4.03 -11.39 -13.46
C GLU A 275 4.14 -11.34 -14.99
N GLY A 276 3.95 -12.47 -15.67
CA GLY A 276 3.99 -12.58 -17.14
C GLY A 276 2.87 -11.82 -17.87
N LEU A 277 1.87 -11.33 -17.13
CA LEU A 277 0.80 -10.47 -17.62
C LEU A 277 1.05 -8.98 -17.29
N GLY A 278 2.24 -8.67 -16.76
CA GLY A 278 2.62 -7.31 -16.38
C GLY A 278 1.97 -6.80 -15.10
N ARG A 279 1.46 -7.68 -14.23
CA ARG A 279 0.84 -7.30 -12.94
C ARG A 279 1.89 -6.99 -11.87
N GLY A 280 1.56 -6.09 -10.94
CA GLY A 280 2.27 -5.90 -9.69
C GLY A 280 3.57 -5.09 -9.73
N TRP A 281 3.88 -4.41 -10.83
CA TRP A 281 4.97 -3.43 -10.86
C TRP A 281 4.69 -2.27 -9.91
N THR A 282 5.68 -1.95 -9.08
CA THR A 282 5.64 -0.83 -8.14
C THR A 282 6.84 0.09 -8.36
N ALA A 283 6.67 1.38 -8.06
CA ALA A 283 7.78 2.29 -7.79
C ALA A 283 7.92 2.42 -6.27
N ASN A 284 9.10 2.11 -5.74
CA ASN A 284 9.34 2.10 -4.30
C ASN A 284 10.18 3.29 -3.86
N THR A 285 9.92 3.79 -2.66
CA THR A 285 10.78 4.77 -1.99
C THR A 285 10.85 4.43 -0.51
N THR A 286 12.06 4.39 0.03
CA THR A 286 12.30 4.03 1.41
C THR A 286 12.79 5.22 2.21
N VAL A 287 12.12 5.49 3.33
CA VAL A 287 12.54 6.50 4.30
C VAL A 287 12.99 5.83 5.60
N LYS A 288 14.03 6.39 6.21
CA LYS A 288 14.46 5.98 7.55
C LYS A 288 13.50 6.55 8.58
N LEU A 289 13.06 5.72 9.53
CA LEU A 289 12.29 6.20 10.67
C LEU A 289 13.25 6.72 11.74
N ILE A 290 13.04 7.95 12.20
CA ILE A 290 13.84 8.54 13.28
C ILE A 290 13.36 7.88 14.59
N SER A 291 14.28 7.26 15.34
CA SER A 291 13.99 6.86 16.71
C SER A 291 13.99 8.11 17.58
N THR A 292 12.89 8.39 18.26
CA THR A 292 12.74 9.40 19.33
C THR A 292 13.52 9.01 20.59
N GLN A 293 14.79 8.65 20.44
CA GLN A 293 15.75 8.50 21.54
C GLN A 293 16.97 9.37 21.26
N GLU A 294 16.76 10.68 21.25
CA GLU A 294 17.76 11.70 21.61
C GLU A 294 16.97 12.86 22.22
N GLY A 295 16.42 12.61 23.41
CA GLY A 295 15.99 13.68 24.31
C GLY A 295 17.21 14.20 25.03
N ASP A 296 17.47 15.49 24.88
CA ASP A 296 18.35 16.37 25.65
C ASP A 296 19.08 15.72 26.84
N ASN A 297 20.33 15.30 26.61
CA ASN A 297 21.37 15.34 27.63
C ASN A 297 22.32 16.49 27.27
N ASN A 298 21.91 17.71 27.58
CA ASN A 298 22.81 18.83 27.84
C ASN A 298 22.13 19.74 28.88
N ALA A 299 22.42 19.43 30.14
CA ALA A 299 22.44 20.44 31.19
C ALA A 299 23.80 21.16 31.16
#